data_AF-A0A084XWE1-F1
#
_entry.id   AF-A0A084XWE1-F1
#
_cell.length_a   1.000
_cell.length_b   1.000
_cell.length_c   1.000
_cell.angle_alpha   90.00
_cell.angle_beta   90.00
_cell.angle_gamma   90.00
#
_symmetry.space_group_name_H-M   'P 1'
#
loop_
_entity.id
_entity.type
_entity.pdbx_description
1 polymer ?
#
loop_
_entity_poly.entity_id
_entity_poly.type
_entity_poly.pdbx_seq_one_letter_code
_entity_poly.pdbx_strand_id
1 'polypeptide(L)'
;MLLAHKFGRTDPADFVHQAERHGLAELLRNPQTLTLLARAVGESWPDGRRETYEIACRQLVRELNAERRATTRASARTDDALLDAAGFLCAVQLLAGIAGFALDDDAVDDQHSLWRELAASCDRPLLDALASGLFQRDDCEQQRLPVHRSIAEYLGARHLAALIDRQGLPLGRVVALMAAEDGGIAPDLRGVAAWFSVHCRSARAELVERDPHGVVLYGDVRDFPIDDKRRVLAALKAEAERYPHFRFQDWTAAPFGALATSDMVPVFLELLADHSRSEADIALLECALDALRYGPRLAKIAAPEELLRFDALLEAVARDASYPSHIRHSALKILLRDLPRNAARLVAIARSVQAGIVEDNDDELLGCLLTELFPEFIRPVELFDFLHQEKQDRLIGVYRMFWGHHLPETAQAETLPELLYQWAKRSPALRKSLDDLQVERMAGGLLARALETHGDTIDDTRLYDWLGAGLDEHDSPRIDDQHQKRVAAWLAARPERYKVTLLVGAVRCIDKENVWFCLSNCTSRLYGAEPPADIVPWYLDRAAAATHGEFQHFYFAQAAWRLIGQGGQGFLTLDALDYLAPWIAAHPEFEAYLRPLVPICSRAFLCGPRTNCW
;
A
#
# COMPACT_ATOMS: atom_id res chain seq x y z
N MET A 1 -15.46 11.24 5.94
CA MET A 1 -16.89 11.65 6.12
C MET A 1 -17.08 13.14 6.38
N LEU A 2 -16.40 13.76 7.36
CA LEU A 2 -16.61 15.18 7.70
C LEU A 2 -16.24 16.15 6.55
N LEU A 3 -15.14 15.88 5.83
CA LEU A 3 -14.75 16.61 4.61
C LEU A 3 -15.81 16.55 3.50
N ALA A 4 -16.37 15.36 3.24
CA ALA A 4 -17.41 15.17 2.22
C ALA A 4 -18.73 15.84 2.60
N HIS A 5 -19.23 15.62 3.82
CA HIS A 5 -20.56 16.08 4.22
C HIS A 5 -20.63 17.57 4.59
N LYS A 6 -19.60 18.12 5.26
CA LYS A 6 -19.64 19.51 5.77
C LYS A 6 -19.00 20.51 4.80
N PHE A 7 -18.01 20.08 4.03
CA PHE A 7 -17.25 20.94 3.14
C PHE A 7 -17.42 20.60 1.66
N GLY A 8 -18.28 19.64 1.32
CA GLY A 8 -18.60 19.28 -0.07
C GLY A 8 -17.40 18.74 -0.85
N ARG A 9 -16.38 18.18 -0.18
CA ARG A 9 -15.16 17.70 -0.85
C ARG A 9 -15.46 16.42 -1.62
N THR A 10 -15.25 16.48 -2.93
CA THR A 10 -15.42 15.35 -3.87
C THR A 10 -14.40 14.25 -3.63
N ASP A 11 -13.17 14.60 -3.25
CA ASP A 11 -12.11 13.65 -2.89
C ASP A 11 -11.50 13.97 -1.51
N PRO A 12 -12.03 13.39 -0.42
CA PRO A 12 -11.45 13.53 0.91
C PRO A 12 -10.07 12.90 1.06
N ALA A 13 -9.73 11.89 0.27
CA ALA A 13 -8.45 11.18 0.38
C ALA A 13 -7.31 12.04 -0.20
N ASP A 14 -7.54 12.67 -1.35
CA ASP A 14 -6.60 13.66 -1.90
C ASP A 14 -6.38 14.82 -0.91
N PHE A 15 -7.42 15.34 -0.27
CA PHE A 15 -7.26 16.42 0.71
C PHE A 15 -6.34 16.03 1.88
N VAL A 16 -6.47 14.81 2.40
CA VAL A 16 -5.58 14.28 3.45
C VAL A 16 -4.15 14.16 2.91
N HIS A 17 -4.00 13.60 1.72
CA HIS A 17 -2.69 13.45 1.07
C HIS A 17 -1.99 14.80 0.82
N GLN A 18 -2.72 15.83 0.39
CA GLN A 18 -2.18 17.18 0.27
C GLN A 18 -1.79 17.75 1.64
N ALA A 19 -2.62 17.58 2.68
CA ALA A 19 -2.27 18.03 4.02
C ALA A 19 -0.98 17.37 4.54
N GLU A 20 -0.80 16.07 4.31
CA GLU A 20 0.46 15.35 4.59
C GLU A 20 1.63 15.97 3.82
N ARG A 21 1.46 16.19 2.51
CA ARG A 21 2.48 16.80 1.65
C ARG A 21 2.88 18.21 2.10
N HIS A 22 1.95 18.97 2.66
CA HIS A 22 2.20 20.32 3.17
C HIS A 22 2.64 20.36 4.66
N GLY A 23 2.78 19.21 5.33
CA GLY A 23 3.17 19.13 6.74
C GLY A 23 2.07 19.62 7.70
N LEU A 24 0.81 19.48 7.31
CA LEU A 24 -0.38 19.91 8.04
C LEU A 24 -1.29 18.73 8.43
N ALA A 25 -0.82 17.49 8.27
CA ALA A 25 -1.60 16.29 8.61
C ALA A 25 -2.06 16.28 10.08
N GLU A 26 -1.21 16.71 11.00
CA GLU A 26 -1.56 16.79 12.43
C GLU A 26 -2.69 17.80 12.70
N LEU A 27 -2.81 18.85 11.88
CA LEU A 27 -3.96 19.77 11.95
C LEU A 27 -5.27 19.10 11.54
N LEU A 28 -5.24 17.95 10.87
CA LEU A 28 -6.44 17.19 10.54
C LEU A 28 -6.98 16.38 11.71
N ARG A 29 -6.17 16.14 12.75
CA ARG A 29 -6.57 15.32 13.91
C ARG A 29 -7.54 16.04 14.84
N ASN A 30 -7.50 17.38 14.87
CA ASN A 30 -8.45 18.20 15.62
C ASN A 30 -9.59 18.69 14.69
N PRO A 31 -10.88 18.45 15.00
CA PRO A 31 -12.02 18.86 14.16
C PRO A 31 -12.11 20.36 13.88
N GLN A 32 -11.62 21.20 14.80
CA GLN A 32 -11.61 22.65 14.68
C GLN A 32 -10.52 23.11 13.70
N THR A 33 -9.30 22.61 13.84
CA THR A 33 -8.19 22.91 12.92
C THR A 33 -8.43 22.31 11.54
N LEU A 34 -9.03 21.12 11.44
CA LEU A 34 -9.49 20.55 10.17
C LEU A 34 -10.52 21.47 9.52
N THR A 35 -11.50 21.96 10.28
CA THR A 35 -12.52 22.89 9.76
C THR A 35 -11.88 24.18 9.24
N LEU A 36 -10.91 24.71 9.97
CA LEU A 36 -10.22 25.95 9.62
C LEU A 36 -9.33 25.76 8.39
N LEU A 37 -8.58 24.67 8.33
CA LEU A 37 -7.76 24.33 7.17
C LEU A 37 -8.63 24.09 5.93
N ALA A 38 -9.70 23.27 6.04
CA ALA A 38 -10.61 22.99 4.93
C ALA A 38 -11.29 24.25 4.36
N ARG A 39 -11.47 25.31 5.18
CA ARG A 39 -11.95 26.64 4.74
C ARG A 39 -10.83 27.52 4.19
N ALA A 40 -9.62 27.39 4.73
CA ALA A 40 -8.44 28.13 4.32
C ALA A 40 -8.00 27.75 2.91
N VAL A 41 -7.91 26.45 2.61
CA VAL A 41 -7.27 26.02 1.37
C VAL A 41 -8.19 26.00 0.14
N GLY A 42 -9.50 26.26 0.29
CA GLY A 42 -10.44 26.25 -0.85
C GLY A 42 -10.35 24.97 -1.68
N GLU A 43 -10.82 24.94 -2.94
CA GLU A 43 -10.70 23.73 -3.79
C GLU A 43 -9.27 23.41 -4.24
N SER A 44 -8.39 24.41 -4.30
CA SER A 44 -7.02 24.28 -4.79
C SER A 44 -5.98 24.59 -3.70
N TRP A 45 -5.13 23.61 -3.40
CA TRP A 45 -3.98 23.81 -2.52
C TRP A 45 -2.95 24.76 -3.16
N PRO A 46 -2.40 25.73 -2.39
CA PRO A 46 -1.23 26.48 -2.81
C PRO A 46 -0.09 25.54 -3.16
N ASP A 47 0.80 26.01 -4.04
CA ASP A 47 1.95 25.22 -4.40
C ASP A 47 2.88 25.04 -3.19
N GLY A 48 3.18 26.12 -2.44
CA GLY A 48 4.12 26.14 -1.33
C GLY A 48 3.50 25.93 0.06
N ARG A 49 4.31 25.43 1.01
CA ARG A 49 3.93 25.38 2.44
C ARG A 49 3.80 26.79 3.01
N ARG A 50 4.74 27.69 2.69
CA ARG A 50 4.73 29.07 3.19
C ARG A 50 3.40 29.77 2.91
N GLU A 51 2.91 29.67 1.69
CA GLU A 51 1.65 30.28 1.27
C GLU A 51 0.46 29.62 1.99
N THR A 52 0.48 28.30 2.13
CA THR A 52 -0.54 27.55 2.88
C THR A 52 -0.62 28.03 4.34
N TYR A 53 0.52 28.20 5.01
CA TYR A 53 0.59 28.73 6.38
C TYR A 53 0.12 30.18 6.47
N GLU A 54 0.47 31.05 5.50
CA GLU A 54 0.01 32.45 5.47
C GLU A 54 -1.52 32.52 5.35
N ILE A 55 -2.11 31.75 4.43
CA ILE A 55 -3.57 31.70 4.24
C ILE A 55 -4.26 31.15 5.49
N ALA A 56 -3.73 30.06 6.05
CA ALA A 56 -4.26 29.47 7.27
C ALA A 56 -4.25 30.47 8.44
N CYS A 57 -3.10 31.11 8.71
CA CYS A 57 -2.97 32.07 9.80
C CYS A 57 -3.91 33.27 9.63
N ARG A 58 -4.04 33.81 8.41
CA ARG A 58 -4.98 34.90 8.11
C ARG A 58 -6.43 34.50 8.38
N GLN A 59 -6.82 33.27 8.06
CA GLN A 59 -8.16 32.80 8.36
C GLN A 59 -8.39 32.59 9.86
N LEU A 60 -7.40 32.05 10.58
CA LEU A 60 -7.48 31.79 12.02
C LEU A 60 -7.64 33.06 12.86
N VAL A 61 -7.07 34.18 12.40
CA VAL A 61 -7.20 35.48 13.07
C VAL A 61 -8.60 36.09 12.93
N ARG A 62 -9.35 35.75 11.88
CA ARG A 62 -10.66 36.36 11.61
C ARG A 62 -11.73 35.81 12.53
N GLU A 63 -12.47 36.70 13.21
CA GLU A 63 -13.68 36.31 13.93
C GLU A 63 -14.76 35.87 12.92
N LEU A 64 -15.11 34.59 12.92
CA LEU A 64 -16.05 33.99 11.99
C LEU A 64 -17.52 34.12 12.45
N ASN A 65 -17.78 34.39 13.73
CA ASN A 65 -19.10 34.56 14.28
C ASN A 65 -19.68 35.96 13.95
N ALA A 66 -20.79 36.00 13.22
CA ALA A 66 -21.43 37.23 12.77
C ALA A 66 -21.93 38.12 13.93
N GLU A 67 -22.42 37.53 15.01
CA GLU A 67 -22.93 38.25 16.18
C GLU A 67 -21.80 38.90 16.97
N ARG A 68 -20.70 38.15 17.17
CA ARG A 68 -19.49 38.71 17.79
C ARG A 68 -18.88 39.82 16.95
N ARG A 69 -18.75 39.61 15.63
CA ARG A 69 -18.29 40.66 14.69
C ARG A 69 -19.15 41.92 14.76
N ALA A 70 -20.47 41.78 14.87
CA ALA A 70 -21.38 42.92 14.95
C ALA A 70 -21.17 43.72 16.25
N THR A 71 -20.85 43.01 17.35
CA THR A 71 -20.67 43.60 18.68
C THR A 71 -19.30 44.30 18.82
N THR A 72 -18.24 43.78 18.20
CA THR A 72 -16.87 44.30 18.33
C THR A 72 -16.40 45.14 17.13
N ARG A 73 -17.29 45.46 16.18
CA ARG A 73 -16.94 46.13 14.91
C ARG A 73 -16.21 47.45 15.08
N ALA A 74 -16.56 48.23 16.11
CA ALA A 74 -15.98 49.55 16.36
C ALA A 74 -14.56 49.49 16.95
N SER A 75 -14.18 48.37 17.58
CA SER A 75 -12.87 48.15 18.20
C SER A 75 -12.04 47.09 17.48
N ALA A 76 -12.46 46.66 16.28
CA ALA A 76 -11.82 45.58 15.55
C ALA A 76 -10.39 45.96 15.14
N ARG A 77 -9.41 45.14 15.53
CA ARG A 77 -8.02 45.25 15.10
C ARG A 77 -7.87 44.72 13.67
N THR A 78 -6.85 45.17 12.95
CA THR A 78 -6.55 44.65 11.62
C THR A 78 -5.98 43.24 11.73
N ASP A 79 -6.22 42.40 10.70
CA ASP A 79 -5.66 41.06 10.61
C ASP A 79 -4.13 41.10 10.83
N ASP A 80 -3.43 42.06 10.21
CA ASP A 80 -1.98 42.20 10.32
C ASP A 80 -1.50 42.56 11.73
N ALA A 81 -2.25 43.38 12.49
CA ALA A 81 -1.89 43.72 13.86
C ALA A 81 -2.05 42.52 14.81
N LEU A 82 -3.10 41.72 14.61
CA LEU A 82 -3.32 40.48 15.38
C LEU A 82 -2.28 39.42 15.03
N LEU A 83 -1.92 39.32 13.75
CA LEU A 83 -0.86 38.45 13.25
C LEU A 83 0.54 38.83 13.77
N ASP A 84 0.84 40.13 13.93
CA ASP A 84 2.09 40.58 14.56
C ASP A 84 2.10 40.28 16.08
N ALA A 85 0.99 40.56 16.76
CA ALA A 85 0.82 40.23 18.18
C ALA A 85 0.95 38.73 18.47
N ALA A 86 0.30 37.90 17.66
CA ALA A 86 0.43 36.45 17.74
C ALA A 86 1.86 35.99 17.44
N GLY A 87 2.52 36.56 16.44
CA GLY A 87 3.92 36.25 16.15
C GLY A 87 4.87 36.58 17.31
N PHE A 88 4.65 37.70 17.98
CA PHE A 88 5.39 38.05 19.20
C PHE A 88 5.16 37.01 20.31
N LEU A 89 3.91 36.68 20.61
CA LEU A 89 3.55 35.67 21.61
C LEU A 89 4.16 34.31 21.29
N CYS A 90 4.07 33.84 20.05
CA CYS A 90 4.65 32.58 19.62
C CYS A 90 6.19 32.57 19.71
N ALA A 91 6.85 33.67 19.36
CA ALA A 91 8.30 33.79 19.52
C ALA A 91 8.72 33.70 20.99
N VAL A 92 8.02 34.39 21.89
CA VAL A 92 8.25 34.30 23.35
C VAL A 92 8.00 32.88 23.84
N GLN A 93 6.86 32.29 23.48
CA GLN A 93 6.46 30.94 23.91
C GLN A 93 7.52 29.89 23.54
N LEU A 94 7.99 29.90 22.29
CA LEU A 94 8.98 28.95 21.79
C LEU A 94 10.36 29.17 22.43
N LEU A 95 10.83 30.41 22.49
CA LEU A 95 12.17 30.71 23.01
C LEU A 95 12.28 30.56 24.53
N ALA A 96 11.19 30.80 25.26
CA ALA A 96 11.13 30.61 26.71
C ALA A 96 10.84 29.15 27.11
N GLY A 97 10.40 28.30 26.17
CA GLY A 97 10.05 26.91 26.45
C GLY A 97 8.82 26.75 27.36
N ILE A 98 7.86 27.66 27.27
CA ILE A 98 6.59 27.60 28.02
C ILE A 98 5.48 27.00 27.15
N ALA A 99 4.39 26.51 27.75
CA ALA A 99 3.24 26.00 26.99
C ALA A 99 2.41 27.14 26.38
N GLY A 100 2.19 28.22 27.15
CA GLY A 100 1.31 29.31 26.72
C GLY A 100 1.25 30.48 27.69
N PHE A 101 0.07 31.10 27.76
CA PHE A 101 -0.17 32.33 28.51
C PHE A 101 -1.42 32.24 29.38
N ALA A 102 -1.32 32.75 30.59
CA ALA A 102 -2.44 32.94 31.52
C ALA A 102 -3.11 34.29 31.28
N LEU A 103 -4.46 34.34 31.34
CA LEU A 103 -5.29 35.53 31.15
C LEU A 103 -5.49 36.36 32.42
N ASP A 104 -5.40 35.70 33.58
CA ASP A 104 -5.45 36.26 34.93
C ASP A 104 -4.42 35.60 35.86
N ASP A 105 -4.23 36.18 37.04
CA ASP A 105 -3.21 35.78 38.02
C ASP A 105 -3.44 34.36 38.58
N ASP A 106 -4.70 33.95 38.72
CA ASP A 106 -5.08 32.65 39.27
C ASP A 106 -4.73 31.48 38.31
N ALA A 107 -4.50 31.77 37.04
CA ALA A 107 -4.19 30.81 36.00
C ALA A 107 -2.69 30.69 35.65
N VAL A 108 -1.84 31.42 36.37
CA VAL A 108 -0.37 31.40 36.19
C VAL A 108 0.22 30.14 36.79
N ASP A 109 1.12 29.49 36.05
CA ASP A 109 1.92 28.36 36.50
C ASP A 109 3.30 28.33 35.81
N ASP A 110 4.09 27.28 36.06
CA ASP A 110 5.44 27.11 35.49
C ASP A 110 5.45 27.01 33.95
N GLN A 111 4.30 26.80 33.31
CA GLN A 111 4.12 26.64 31.86
C GLN A 111 3.28 27.76 31.23
N HIS A 112 2.69 28.64 32.02
CA HIS A 112 1.78 29.70 31.58
C HIS A 112 2.13 31.06 32.19
N SER A 113 2.80 31.91 31.40
CA SER A 113 3.16 33.27 31.84
C SER A 113 1.99 34.25 31.70
N LEU A 114 1.90 35.24 32.60
CA LEU A 114 0.83 36.24 32.56
C LEU A 114 0.98 37.18 31.36
N TRP A 115 -0.05 37.26 30.50
CA TRP A 115 0.04 38.05 29.26
C TRP A 115 0.27 39.55 29.49
N ARG A 116 -0.19 40.09 30.63
CA ARG A 116 -0.09 41.54 30.95
C ARG A 116 1.34 41.98 31.21
N GLU A 117 2.19 41.09 31.73
CA GLU A 117 3.61 41.38 31.96
C GLU A 117 4.33 41.62 30.63
N LEU A 118 3.93 40.88 29.59
CA LEU A 118 4.44 41.07 28.23
C LEU A 118 3.84 42.31 27.57
N ALA A 119 2.56 42.61 27.80
CA ALA A 119 1.91 43.81 27.28
C ALA A 119 2.56 45.11 27.79
N ALA A 120 3.09 45.11 29.01
CA ALA A 120 3.85 46.25 29.54
C ALA A 120 5.11 46.56 28.71
N SER A 121 5.64 45.57 27.98
CA SER A 121 6.84 45.70 27.16
C SER A 121 6.56 46.06 25.69
N CYS A 122 5.31 46.05 25.22
CA CYS A 122 4.99 46.35 23.82
C CYS A 122 3.56 46.87 23.59
N ASP A 123 3.41 47.83 22.67
CA ASP A 123 2.11 48.36 22.23
C ASP A 123 1.48 47.44 21.16
N ARG A 124 1.09 46.23 21.57
CA ARG A 124 0.46 45.22 20.70
C ARG A 124 -0.86 44.73 21.29
N PRO A 125 -1.86 44.38 20.45
CA PRO A 125 -3.15 43.86 20.91
C PRO A 125 -3.05 42.38 21.33
N LEU A 126 -2.26 42.08 22.38
CA LEU A 126 -1.94 40.71 22.79
C LEU A 126 -3.19 39.92 23.23
N LEU A 127 -4.08 40.55 24.00
CA LEU A 127 -5.31 39.89 24.45
C LEU A 127 -6.25 39.55 23.29
N ASP A 128 -6.37 40.46 22.30
CA ASP A 128 -7.19 40.19 21.11
C ASP A 128 -6.60 39.04 20.28
N ALA A 129 -5.26 38.92 20.22
CA ALA A 129 -4.59 37.81 19.55
C ALA A 129 -4.83 36.49 20.29
N LEU A 130 -4.72 36.45 21.62
CA LEU A 130 -5.00 35.28 22.47
C LEU A 130 -6.47 34.84 22.41
N ALA A 131 -7.38 35.73 22.05
CA ALA A 131 -8.79 35.43 21.84
C ALA A 131 -9.11 34.93 20.42
N SER A 132 -8.17 35.03 19.47
CA SER A 132 -8.35 34.59 18.09
C SER A 132 -8.26 33.08 17.94
N GLY A 133 -8.59 32.55 16.75
CA GLY A 133 -8.49 31.13 16.45
C GLY A 133 -7.05 30.60 16.32
N LEU A 134 -6.03 31.46 16.47
CA LEU A 134 -4.62 31.05 16.55
C LEU A 134 -4.25 30.41 17.89
N PHE A 135 -5.05 30.63 18.92
CA PHE A 135 -4.84 30.10 20.26
C PHE A 135 -6.07 29.30 20.69
N GLN A 136 -5.84 28.26 21.48
CA GLN A 136 -6.90 27.45 22.07
C GLN A 136 -6.77 27.45 23.59
N ARG A 137 -7.85 27.04 24.26
CA ARG A 137 -7.83 26.79 25.70
C ARG A 137 -6.91 25.61 26.00
N ASP A 138 -6.20 25.70 27.10
CA ASP A 138 -5.49 24.56 27.68
C ASP A 138 -6.34 23.92 28.80
N ASP A 139 -5.72 23.40 29.85
CA ASP A 139 -6.37 22.74 30.99
C ASP A 139 -7.40 23.64 31.68
N CYS A 140 -7.11 24.94 31.85
CA CYS A 140 -8.02 25.88 32.48
C CYS A 140 -8.63 26.90 31.50
N GLU A 141 -9.80 27.46 31.86
CA GLU A 141 -10.52 28.44 31.01
C GLU A 141 -9.72 29.72 30.73
N GLN A 142 -8.78 30.05 31.60
CA GLN A 142 -7.98 31.27 31.55
C GLN A 142 -6.55 31.00 31.05
N GLN A 143 -6.25 29.81 30.56
CA GLN A 143 -4.99 29.48 29.90
C GLN A 143 -5.17 29.42 28.38
N ARG A 144 -4.17 29.90 27.65
CA ARG A 144 -4.15 29.94 26.18
C ARG A 144 -2.82 29.41 25.67
N LEU A 145 -2.86 28.45 24.76
CA LEU A 145 -1.69 27.98 24.03
C LEU A 145 -1.92 28.04 22.52
N PRO A 146 -0.86 28.12 21.69
CA PRO A 146 -1.02 28.12 20.24
C PRO A 146 -1.79 26.88 19.77
N VAL A 147 -2.73 27.07 18.84
CA VAL A 147 -3.59 25.99 18.34
C VAL A 147 -2.80 24.80 17.76
N HIS A 148 -1.58 25.07 17.29
CA HIS A 148 -0.62 24.04 16.91
C HIS A 148 0.81 24.58 16.95
N ARG A 149 1.77 23.71 17.30
CA ARG A 149 3.20 24.07 17.37
C ARG A 149 3.75 24.63 16.05
N SER A 150 3.44 23.99 14.92
CA SER A 150 3.94 24.48 13.62
C SER A 150 3.41 25.85 13.22
N ILE A 151 2.20 26.23 13.68
CA ILE A 151 1.66 27.58 13.49
C ILE A 151 2.44 28.58 14.35
N ALA A 152 2.77 28.20 15.59
CA ALA A 152 3.62 29.02 16.45
C ALA A 152 5.01 29.22 15.84
N GLU A 153 5.63 28.16 15.32
CA GLU A 153 6.95 28.21 14.68
C GLU A 153 6.95 29.15 13.47
N TYR A 154 5.94 29.03 12.59
CA TYR A 154 5.76 29.92 11.45
C TYR A 154 5.61 31.40 11.88
N LEU A 155 4.68 31.69 12.79
CA LEU A 155 4.39 33.06 13.22
C LEU A 155 5.54 33.68 14.03
N GLY A 156 6.16 32.88 14.91
CA GLY A 156 7.31 33.28 15.71
C GLY A 156 8.51 33.61 14.84
N ALA A 157 8.83 32.76 13.87
CA ALA A 157 9.89 33.00 12.91
C ALA A 157 9.66 34.27 12.08
N ARG A 158 8.41 34.50 11.63
CA ARG A 158 8.03 35.72 10.90
C ARG A 158 8.22 36.98 11.75
N HIS A 159 7.91 36.90 13.04
CA HIS A 159 8.14 37.99 13.97
C HIS A 159 9.63 38.28 14.18
N LEU A 160 10.44 37.24 14.42
CA LEU A 160 11.90 37.37 14.58
C LEU A 160 12.56 37.97 13.34
N ALA A 161 12.16 37.55 12.15
CA ALA A 161 12.62 38.14 10.89
C ALA A 161 12.32 39.64 10.81
N ALA A 162 11.12 40.06 11.22
CA ALA A 162 10.74 41.47 11.23
C ALA A 162 11.57 42.29 12.25
N LEU A 163 11.96 41.73 13.40
CA LEU A 163 12.84 42.41 14.36
C LEU A 163 14.24 42.67 13.77
N ILE A 164 14.78 41.73 12.99
CA ILE A 164 16.07 41.90 12.33
C ILE A 164 15.95 42.92 11.20
N ASP A 165 15.03 42.69 10.27
CA ASP A 165 14.93 43.48 9.05
C ASP A 165 14.48 44.92 9.30
N ARG A 166 13.64 45.15 10.32
CA ARG A 166 13.04 46.47 10.60
C ARG A 166 13.62 47.18 11.81
N GLN A 167 14.09 46.44 12.81
CA GLN A 167 14.56 47.01 14.09
C GLN A 167 16.06 46.82 14.32
N GLY A 168 16.77 46.13 13.42
CA GLY A 168 18.21 45.96 13.49
C GLY A 168 18.67 45.04 14.62
N LEU A 169 17.82 44.12 15.08
CA LEU A 169 18.21 43.12 16.07
C LEU A 169 19.39 42.29 15.52
N PRO A 170 20.50 42.13 16.26
CA PRO A 170 21.63 41.34 15.76
C PRO A 170 21.27 39.86 15.60
N LEU A 171 21.42 39.33 14.38
CA LEU A 171 21.13 37.93 14.04
C LEU A 171 21.77 36.94 15.01
N GLY A 172 23.06 37.11 15.33
CA GLY A 172 23.79 36.20 16.20
C GLY A 172 23.19 36.07 17.60
N ARG A 173 22.46 37.07 18.11
CA ARG A 173 21.74 36.95 19.39
C ARG A 173 20.51 36.06 19.28
N VAL A 174 19.78 36.15 18.17
CA VAL A 174 18.61 35.29 17.93
C VAL A 174 19.06 33.85 17.73
N VAL A 175 20.10 33.64 16.91
CA VAL A 175 20.65 32.30 16.67
C VAL A 175 21.23 31.70 17.95
N ALA A 176 21.88 32.49 18.81
CA ALA A 176 22.40 32.01 20.09
C ALA A 176 21.31 31.47 21.04
N LEU A 177 20.06 31.95 20.93
CA LEU A 177 18.93 31.40 21.70
C LEU A 177 18.42 30.08 21.12
N MET A 178 18.73 29.77 19.86
CA MET A 178 18.30 28.55 19.16
C MET A 178 19.38 27.47 19.09
N ALA A 179 20.65 27.87 19.25
CA ALA A 179 21.79 26.97 19.11
C ALA A 179 21.99 26.09 20.34
N ALA A 180 22.32 24.82 20.12
CA ALA A 180 22.80 23.90 21.14
C ALA A 180 24.32 24.07 21.35
N GLU A 181 24.87 23.39 22.37
CA GLU A 181 26.30 23.47 22.73
C GLU A 181 27.25 23.07 21.59
N ASP A 182 26.81 22.18 20.71
CA ASP A 182 27.58 21.70 19.55
C ASP A 182 27.51 22.64 18.33
N GLY A 183 26.79 23.75 18.45
CA GLY A 183 26.55 24.72 17.38
C GLY A 183 25.42 24.34 16.42
N GLY A 184 24.82 23.16 16.55
CA GLY A 184 23.59 22.79 15.85
C GLY A 184 22.38 23.55 16.40
N ILE A 185 21.20 23.36 15.79
CA ILE A 185 19.95 23.90 16.31
C ILE A 185 19.38 22.93 17.35
N ALA A 186 18.96 23.46 18.51
CA ALA A 186 18.32 22.66 19.55
C ALA A 186 17.09 21.93 18.96
N PRO A 187 16.88 20.63 19.27
CA PRO A 187 15.82 19.82 18.64
C PRO A 187 14.43 20.46 18.67
N ASP A 188 14.07 21.08 19.80
CA ASP A 188 12.79 21.76 19.97
C ASP A 188 12.64 23.08 19.19
N LEU A 189 13.74 23.66 18.73
CA LEU A 189 13.75 24.94 18.02
C LEU A 189 14.02 24.78 16.51
N ARG A 190 14.15 23.54 16.02
CA ARG A 190 14.39 23.25 14.59
C ARG A 190 13.27 23.81 13.69
N GLY A 191 12.02 23.70 14.12
CA GLY A 191 10.88 24.20 13.32
C GLY A 191 10.87 25.72 13.18
N VAL A 192 11.09 26.46 14.28
CA VAL A 192 11.19 27.93 14.22
C VAL A 192 12.43 28.39 13.47
N ALA A 193 13.58 27.72 13.64
CA ALA A 193 14.79 28.00 12.89
C ALA A 193 14.60 27.78 11.37
N ALA A 194 13.92 26.70 10.99
CA ALA A 194 13.61 26.41 9.60
C ALA A 194 12.72 27.50 8.97
N TRP A 195 11.62 27.89 9.63
CA TRP A 195 10.78 29.00 9.14
C TRP A 195 11.52 30.34 9.16
N PHE A 196 12.43 30.52 10.10
CA PHE A 196 13.22 31.75 10.20
C PHE A 196 14.17 31.89 9.00
N SER A 197 14.73 30.79 8.49
CA SER A 197 15.49 30.76 7.23
C SER A 197 14.65 31.13 5.99
N VAL A 198 13.33 30.86 6.04
CA VAL A 198 12.37 31.23 4.98
C VAL A 198 12.06 32.73 5.03
N HIS A 199 11.80 33.25 6.22
CA HIS A 199 11.37 34.64 6.42
C HIS A 199 12.53 35.65 6.38
N CYS A 200 13.72 35.28 6.86
CA CYS A 200 14.87 36.18 7.00
C CYS A 200 16.02 35.77 6.06
N ARG A 201 16.20 36.53 4.98
CA ARG A 201 17.24 36.25 3.97
C ARG A 201 18.65 36.30 4.56
N SER A 202 18.92 37.24 5.47
CA SER A 202 20.24 37.39 6.10
C SER A 202 20.58 36.25 7.06
N ALA A 203 19.57 35.60 7.66
CA ALA A 203 19.75 34.45 8.55
C ALA A 203 19.93 33.12 7.80
N ARG A 204 19.42 33.04 6.57
CA ARG A 204 19.25 31.78 5.84
C ARG A 204 20.54 30.97 5.70
N ALA A 205 21.63 31.59 5.28
CA ALA A 205 22.89 30.87 5.06
C ALA A 205 23.40 30.22 6.35
N GLU A 206 23.40 30.96 7.45
CA GLU A 206 23.83 30.44 8.76
C GLU A 206 22.92 29.30 9.25
N LEU A 207 21.60 29.43 9.09
CA LEU A 207 20.64 28.41 9.52
C LEU A 207 20.72 27.13 8.67
N VAL A 208 20.95 27.26 7.37
CA VAL A 208 21.19 26.12 6.47
C VAL A 208 22.46 25.38 6.84
N GLU A 209 23.52 26.08 7.22
CA GLU A 209 24.78 25.44 7.63
C GLU A 209 24.68 24.74 8.99
N ARG A 210 23.86 25.25 9.90
CA ARG A 210 23.66 24.66 11.24
C ARG A 210 22.70 23.47 11.26
N ASP A 211 21.65 23.49 10.44
CA ASP A 211 20.65 22.42 10.40
C ASP A 211 20.00 22.30 9.01
N PRO A 212 20.74 21.80 8.00
CA PRO A 212 20.22 21.71 6.63
C PRO A 212 19.02 20.76 6.53
N HIS A 213 19.03 19.67 7.30
CA HIS A 213 17.93 18.70 7.32
C HIS A 213 16.65 19.33 7.89
N GLY A 214 16.75 20.05 9.01
CA GLY A 214 15.61 20.71 9.63
C GLY A 214 15.03 21.83 8.77
N VAL A 215 15.88 22.59 8.07
CA VAL A 215 15.42 23.61 7.10
C VAL A 215 14.55 22.98 6.01
N VAL A 216 14.93 21.82 5.47
CA VAL A 216 14.13 21.10 4.47
C VAL A 216 12.86 20.52 5.09
N LEU A 217 12.97 19.83 6.24
CA LEU A 217 11.84 19.14 6.86
C LEU A 217 10.75 20.08 7.34
N TYR A 218 11.09 21.17 8.02
CA TYR A 218 10.13 22.01 8.72
C TYR A 218 9.83 23.34 8.00
N GLY A 219 10.74 23.83 7.15
CA GLY A 219 10.64 25.14 6.51
C GLY A 219 9.92 25.13 5.16
N ASP A 220 10.37 25.92 4.19
CA ASP A 220 9.93 25.84 2.79
C ASP A 220 11.01 26.38 1.87
N VAL A 221 11.78 25.47 1.27
CA VAL A 221 12.92 25.79 0.41
C VAL A 221 12.51 26.09 -1.04
N ARG A 222 11.21 26.04 -1.38
CA ARG A 222 10.75 26.21 -2.76
C ARG A 222 11.13 27.56 -3.36
N ASP A 223 10.92 28.61 -2.60
CA ASP A 223 11.15 30.00 -3.02
C ASP A 223 12.59 30.47 -2.74
N PHE A 224 13.48 29.56 -2.34
CA PHE A 224 14.90 29.90 -2.20
C PHE A 224 15.48 30.16 -3.60
N PRO A 225 16.32 31.19 -3.75
CA PRO A 225 17.17 31.33 -4.94
C PRO A 225 17.97 30.05 -5.19
N ILE A 226 18.29 29.77 -6.46
CA ILE A 226 19.05 28.58 -6.86
C ILE A 226 20.33 28.38 -6.04
N ASP A 227 21.07 29.46 -5.74
CA ASP A 227 22.32 29.37 -4.99
C ASP A 227 22.10 28.97 -3.52
N ASP A 228 20.97 29.36 -2.94
CA ASP A 228 20.58 28.93 -1.59
C ASP A 228 20.13 27.47 -1.60
N LYS A 229 19.44 27.01 -2.64
CA LYS A 229 19.09 25.57 -2.81
C LYS A 229 20.33 24.71 -2.99
N ARG A 230 21.32 25.19 -3.77
CA ARG A 230 22.64 24.54 -3.87
C ARG A 230 23.35 24.50 -2.52
N ARG A 231 23.28 25.58 -1.74
CA ARG A 231 23.82 25.61 -0.38
C ARG A 231 23.16 24.57 0.52
N VAL A 232 21.84 24.40 0.43
CA VAL A 232 21.13 23.34 1.16
C VAL A 232 21.68 21.95 0.80
N LEU A 233 21.81 21.64 -0.50
CA LEU A 233 22.37 20.34 -0.93
C LEU A 233 23.83 20.15 -0.50
N ALA A 234 24.65 21.20 -0.58
CA ALA A 234 26.03 21.15 -0.11
C ALA A 234 26.13 20.95 1.41
N ALA A 235 25.27 21.61 2.19
CA ALA A 235 25.21 21.44 3.63
C ALA A 235 24.68 20.05 4.03
N LEU A 236 23.69 19.49 3.32
CA LEU A 236 23.25 18.10 3.50
C LEU A 236 24.39 17.11 3.21
N LYS A 237 25.21 17.37 2.18
CA LYS A 237 26.40 16.57 1.89
C LYS A 237 27.41 16.64 3.04
N ALA A 238 27.73 17.84 3.51
CA ALA A 238 28.66 18.04 4.63
C ALA A 238 28.17 17.34 5.91
N GLU A 239 26.86 17.34 6.16
CA GLU A 239 26.26 16.60 7.27
C GLU A 239 26.42 15.09 7.07
N ALA A 240 26.19 14.58 5.86
CA ALA A 240 26.39 13.17 5.53
C ALA A 240 27.87 12.74 5.63
N GLU A 241 28.83 13.62 5.33
CA GLU A 241 30.26 13.38 5.53
C GLU A 241 30.61 13.26 7.03
N ARG A 242 29.90 13.98 7.90
CA ARG A 242 30.06 13.91 9.36
C ARG A 242 29.35 12.68 9.95
N TYR A 243 28.13 12.42 9.50
CA TYR A 243 27.29 11.31 9.95
C TYR A 243 26.39 10.82 8.81
N PRO A 244 26.77 9.72 8.12
CA PRO A 244 26.03 9.22 6.95
C PRO A 244 24.56 8.87 7.22
N HIS A 245 24.22 8.56 8.47
CA HIS A 245 22.87 8.23 8.89
C HIS A 245 22.11 9.41 9.51
N PHE A 246 22.42 10.66 9.13
CA PHE A 246 21.80 11.88 9.69
C PHE A 246 20.27 11.94 9.60
N ARG A 247 19.66 11.06 8.80
CA ARG A 247 18.21 10.91 8.65
C ARG A 247 17.60 9.79 9.51
N PHE A 248 18.39 9.05 10.28
CA PHE A 248 17.92 7.89 11.05
C PHE A 248 16.77 8.22 12.02
N GLN A 249 16.76 9.44 12.58
CA GLN A 249 15.71 9.91 13.49
C GLN A 249 14.42 10.32 12.78
N ASP A 250 14.49 10.74 11.51
CA ASP A 250 13.33 11.18 10.73
C ASP A 250 13.51 10.88 9.24
N TRP A 251 12.77 9.87 8.76
CA TRP A 251 12.76 9.42 7.37
C TRP A 251 11.72 10.15 6.51
N THR A 252 11.14 11.23 7.02
CA THR A 252 10.17 12.03 6.27
C THR A 252 10.82 12.58 4.99
N ALA A 253 10.20 12.27 3.84
CA ALA A 253 10.78 12.56 2.53
C ALA A 253 9.99 13.57 1.70
N ALA A 254 8.67 13.69 1.92
CA ALA A 254 7.81 14.60 1.16
C ALA A 254 8.28 16.07 1.11
N PRO A 255 8.83 16.67 2.19
CA PRO A 255 9.34 18.03 2.20
C PRO A 255 10.48 18.31 1.21
N PHE A 256 11.30 17.29 0.86
CA PHE A 256 12.37 17.43 -0.13
C PHE A 256 11.85 17.83 -1.51
N GLY A 257 10.58 17.50 -1.82
CA GLY A 257 9.92 17.89 -3.07
C GLY A 257 9.92 19.40 -3.34
N ALA A 258 10.11 20.24 -2.32
CA ALA A 258 10.26 21.68 -2.48
C ALA A 258 11.57 22.09 -3.20
N LEU A 259 12.60 21.24 -3.21
CA LEU A 259 13.84 21.48 -3.96
C LEU A 259 13.68 21.24 -5.46
N ALA A 260 12.66 20.48 -5.89
CA ALA A 260 12.42 20.12 -7.28
C ALA A 260 11.71 21.23 -8.06
N THR A 261 12.45 22.29 -8.38
CA THR A 261 12.00 23.43 -9.19
C THR A 261 12.73 23.45 -10.53
N SER A 262 12.19 24.20 -11.51
CA SER A 262 12.75 24.24 -12.88
C SER A 262 14.20 24.73 -12.93
N ASP A 263 14.58 25.69 -12.06
CA ASP A 263 15.96 26.18 -11.93
C ASP A 263 16.93 25.13 -11.37
N MET A 264 16.45 24.11 -10.68
CA MET A 264 17.27 23.04 -10.10
C MET A 264 17.47 21.84 -11.03
N VAL A 265 16.82 21.80 -12.19
CA VAL A 265 16.94 20.69 -13.16
C VAL A 265 18.40 20.37 -13.53
N PRO A 266 19.26 21.35 -13.87
CA PRO A 266 20.67 21.07 -14.18
C PRO A 266 21.42 20.44 -12.99
N VAL A 267 21.13 20.88 -11.77
CA VAL A 267 21.78 20.37 -10.54
C VAL A 267 21.40 18.91 -10.29
N PHE A 268 20.13 18.54 -10.46
CA PHE A 268 19.71 17.14 -10.31
C PHE A 268 20.28 16.24 -11.41
N LEU A 269 20.39 16.73 -12.65
CA LEU A 269 21.04 15.98 -13.73
C LEU A 269 22.53 15.75 -13.44
N GLU A 270 23.23 16.72 -12.86
CA GLU A 270 24.63 16.57 -12.42
C GLU A 270 24.76 15.53 -11.31
N LEU A 271 23.90 15.59 -10.27
CA LEU A 271 23.91 14.62 -9.16
C LEU A 271 23.62 13.19 -9.63
N LEU A 272 22.68 13.01 -10.55
CA LEU A 272 22.37 11.69 -11.11
C LEU A 272 23.48 11.15 -12.03
N ALA A 273 24.27 12.03 -12.63
CA ALA A 273 25.40 11.66 -13.49
C ALA A 273 26.68 11.38 -12.69
N ASP A 274 26.72 11.70 -11.39
CA ASP A 274 27.89 11.44 -10.55
C ASP A 274 28.12 9.93 -10.35
N HIS A 275 29.37 9.51 -10.51
CA HIS A 275 29.81 8.12 -10.38
C HIS A 275 30.36 7.79 -8.98
N SER A 276 30.41 8.77 -8.07
CA SER A 276 30.83 8.52 -6.70
C SER A 276 29.86 7.59 -5.97
N ARG A 277 30.42 6.72 -5.13
CA ARG A 277 29.69 5.75 -4.29
C ARG A 277 30.12 5.88 -2.82
N SER A 278 30.64 7.04 -2.43
CA SER A 278 30.89 7.32 -1.02
C SER A 278 29.56 7.32 -0.26
N GLU A 279 29.57 7.00 1.04
CA GLU A 279 28.34 6.99 1.85
C GLU A 279 27.65 8.37 1.84
N ALA A 280 28.44 9.46 1.88
CA ALA A 280 27.92 10.82 1.83
C ALA A 280 27.29 11.16 0.47
N ASP A 281 27.89 10.73 -0.64
CA ASP A 281 27.34 10.95 -1.98
C ASP A 281 26.05 10.13 -2.20
N ILE A 282 25.99 8.91 -1.66
CA ILE A 282 24.78 8.09 -1.69
C ILE A 282 23.66 8.76 -0.88
N ALA A 283 23.94 9.27 0.31
CA ALA A 283 22.95 9.96 1.14
C ALA A 283 22.46 11.27 0.49
N LEU A 284 23.35 12.00 -0.19
CA LEU A 284 22.97 13.17 -0.98
C LEU A 284 22.09 12.79 -2.18
N LEU A 285 22.46 11.72 -2.89
CA LEU A 285 21.66 11.19 -4.00
C LEU A 285 20.27 10.75 -3.51
N GLU A 286 20.16 10.12 -2.35
CA GLU A 286 18.87 9.79 -1.73
C GLU A 286 18.01 11.04 -1.54
N CYS A 287 18.58 12.12 -1.00
CA CYS A 287 17.89 13.41 -0.84
C CYS A 287 17.43 13.99 -2.19
N ALA A 288 18.25 13.86 -3.24
CA ALA A 288 17.89 14.29 -4.59
C ALA A 288 16.77 13.44 -5.18
N LEU A 289 16.79 12.12 -5.01
CA LEU A 289 15.74 11.21 -5.45
C LEU A 289 14.43 11.47 -4.69
N ASP A 290 14.48 11.76 -3.39
CA ASP A 290 13.32 12.21 -2.61
C ASP A 290 12.73 13.50 -3.20
N ALA A 291 13.58 14.49 -3.51
CA ALA A 291 13.13 15.72 -4.14
C ALA A 291 12.43 15.47 -5.47
N LEU A 292 13.00 14.64 -6.34
CA LEU A 292 12.40 14.29 -7.64
C LEU A 292 11.14 13.41 -7.49
N ARG A 293 11.05 12.58 -6.46
CA ARG A 293 9.91 11.69 -6.21
C ARG A 293 8.70 12.44 -5.66
N TYR A 294 8.90 13.36 -4.71
CA TYR A 294 7.82 14.10 -4.05
C TYR A 294 7.58 15.50 -4.63
N GLY A 295 8.48 15.97 -5.50
CA GLY A 295 8.34 17.20 -6.27
C GLY A 295 7.31 17.12 -7.40
N PRO A 296 7.14 18.21 -8.18
CA PRO A 296 6.37 18.19 -9.42
C PRO A 296 6.81 17.05 -10.35
N ARG A 297 5.91 16.58 -11.22
CA ARG A 297 6.30 15.63 -12.28
C ARG A 297 7.38 16.27 -13.15
N LEU A 298 8.39 15.49 -13.56
CA LEU A 298 9.53 16.00 -14.34
C LEU A 298 9.09 16.73 -15.61
N ALA A 299 8.05 16.24 -16.29
CA ALA A 299 7.46 16.87 -17.47
C ALA A 299 6.88 18.29 -17.23
N LYS A 300 6.69 18.71 -15.96
CA LYS A 300 6.27 20.07 -15.59
C LYS A 300 7.44 21.03 -15.34
N ILE A 301 8.64 20.52 -15.08
CA ILE A 301 9.78 21.35 -14.65
C ILE A 301 10.97 21.29 -15.61
N ALA A 302 11.07 20.24 -16.44
CA ALA A 302 12.18 20.00 -17.35
C ALA A 302 11.76 20.18 -18.82
N ALA A 303 12.67 20.68 -19.65
CA ALA A 303 12.51 20.71 -21.10
C ALA A 303 12.53 19.28 -21.68
N PRO A 304 12.01 19.05 -22.91
CA PRO A 304 11.95 17.70 -23.50
C PRO A 304 13.30 16.96 -23.55
N GLU A 305 14.39 17.64 -23.88
CA GLU A 305 15.74 17.09 -23.91
C GLU A 305 16.28 16.75 -22.52
N GLU A 306 15.95 17.55 -21.50
CA GLU A 306 16.31 17.31 -20.11
C GLU A 306 15.52 16.13 -19.54
N LEU A 307 14.25 16.00 -19.93
CA LEU A 307 13.39 14.90 -19.55
C LEU A 307 13.95 13.56 -20.07
N LEU A 308 14.41 13.50 -21.32
CA LEU A 308 15.07 12.32 -21.88
C LEU A 308 16.37 11.98 -21.14
N ARG A 309 17.13 13.00 -20.72
CA ARG A 309 18.35 12.81 -19.90
C ARG A 309 18.01 12.28 -18.51
N PHE A 310 16.96 12.78 -17.87
CA PHE A 310 16.48 12.22 -16.60
C PHE A 310 16.13 10.75 -16.74
N ASP A 311 15.38 10.35 -17.77
CA ASP A 311 14.98 8.95 -17.90
C ASP A 311 16.20 8.03 -18.09
N ALA A 312 17.18 8.46 -18.89
CA ALA A 312 18.39 7.70 -19.13
C ALA A 312 19.24 7.55 -17.86
N LEU A 313 19.40 8.63 -17.08
CA LEU A 313 20.16 8.61 -15.84
C LEU A 313 19.45 7.82 -14.73
N LEU A 314 18.12 7.98 -14.58
CA LEU A 314 17.34 7.21 -13.61
C LEU A 314 17.33 5.72 -13.94
N GLU A 315 17.25 5.34 -15.23
CA GLU A 315 17.45 3.94 -15.62
C GLU A 315 18.85 3.45 -15.28
N ALA A 316 19.89 4.24 -15.57
CA ALA A 316 21.26 3.85 -15.24
C ALA A 316 21.41 3.60 -13.73
N VAL A 317 20.86 4.47 -12.88
CA VAL A 317 20.84 4.28 -11.41
C VAL A 317 20.07 3.02 -11.02
N ALA A 318 18.87 2.79 -11.58
CA ALA A 318 18.07 1.61 -11.26
C ALA A 318 18.76 0.28 -11.65
N ARG A 319 19.57 0.29 -12.71
CA ARG A 319 20.28 -0.90 -13.23
C ARG A 319 21.63 -1.16 -12.55
N ASP A 320 22.24 -0.15 -11.95
CA ASP A 320 23.59 -0.22 -11.40
C ASP A 320 23.58 -0.87 -10.00
N ALA A 321 24.09 -2.10 -9.93
CA ALA A 321 24.16 -2.90 -8.71
C ALA A 321 25.14 -2.36 -7.66
N SER A 322 25.98 -1.37 -7.99
CA SER A 322 26.84 -0.69 -7.01
C SER A 322 26.06 0.24 -6.07
N TYR A 323 24.82 0.60 -6.43
CA TYR A 323 23.93 1.35 -5.55
C TYR A 323 23.18 0.42 -4.58
N PRO A 324 22.95 0.88 -3.33
CA PRO A 324 22.03 0.20 -2.42
C PRO A 324 20.63 0.04 -3.03
N SER A 325 19.94 -1.04 -2.66
CA SER A 325 18.63 -1.40 -3.24
C SER A 325 17.61 -0.26 -3.17
N HIS A 326 17.50 0.42 -2.03
CA HIS A 326 16.56 1.55 -1.84
C HIS A 326 16.81 2.74 -2.79
N ILE A 327 18.06 3.00 -3.20
CA ILE A 327 18.40 4.03 -4.19
C ILE A 327 17.88 3.62 -5.57
N ARG A 328 18.11 2.36 -5.93
CA ARG A 328 17.67 1.77 -7.20
C ARG A 328 16.15 1.77 -7.29
N HIS A 329 15.45 1.41 -6.21
CA HIS A 329 13.99 1.50 -6.13
C HIS A 329 13.47 2.92 -6.21
N SER A 330 14.13 3.88 -5.58
CA SER A 330 13.71 5.28 -5.64
C SER A 330 13.82 5.84 -7.06
N ALA A 331 14.91 5.53 -7.78
CA ALA A 331 15.04 5.88 -9.20
C ALA A 331 13.94 5.25 -10.06
N LEU A 332 13.66 3.96 -9.84
CA LEU A 332 12.57 3.24 -10.52
C LEU A 332 11.20 3.88 -10.24
N LYS A 333 10.91 4.22 -8.98
CA LYS A 333 9.65 4.87 -8.58
C LYS A 333 9.47 6.24 -9.21
N ILE A 334 10.54 6.98 -9.50
CA ILE A 334 10.45 8.26 -10.23
C ILE A 334 10.04 8.01 -11.68
N LEU A 335 10.65 7.03 -12.37
CA LEU A 335 10.29 6.67 -13.75
C LEU A 335 8.82 6.23 -13.86
N LEU A 336 8.33 5.48 -12.87
CA LEU A 336 6.95 5.00 -12.78
C LEU A 336 5.91 6.12 -12.67
N ARG A 337 6.28 7.33 -12.21
CA ARG A 337 5.36 8.48 -12.13
C ARG A 337 4.85 8.95 -13.50
N ASP A 338 5.52 8.56 -14.58
CA ASP A 338 5.14 8.80 -15.97
C ASP A 338 5.13 7.48 -16.77
N LEU A 339 4.36 6.52 -16.23
CA LEU A 339 4.29 5.14 -16.71
C LEU A 339 4.05 5.03 -18.23
N PRO A 340 3.07 5.71 -18.86
CA PRO A 340 2.83 5.54 -20.30
C PRO A 340 4.04 5.92 -21.17
N ARG A 341 4.82 6.92 -20.76
CA ARG A 341 6.00 7.37 -21.50
C ARG A 341 7.20 6.45 -21.26
N ASN A 342 7.33 5.90 -20.06
CA ASN A 342 8.45 5.06 -19.65
C ASN A 342 8.18 3.56 -19.74
N ALA A 343 6.98 3.12 -20.11
CA ALA A 343 6.59 1.71 -20.08
C ALA A 343 7.54 0.78 -20.85
N ALA A 344 7.91 1.13 -22.08
CA ALA A 344 8.84 0.32 -22.87
C ALA A 344 10.21 0.16 -22.19
N ARG A 345 10.71 1.23 -21.55
CA ARG A 345 11.96 1.24 -20.78
C ARG A 345 11.84 0.35 -19.54
N LEU A 346 10.76 0.49 -18.79
CA LEU A 346 10.49 -0.27 -17.58
C LEU A 346 10.31 -1.77 -17.86
N VAL A 347 9.60 -2.13 -18.93
CA VAL A 347 9.51 -3.52 -19.41
C VAL A 347 10.90 -4.05 -19.80
N ALA A 348 11.73 -3.25 -20.47
CA ALA A 348 13.10 -3.65 -20.81
C ALA A 348 13.98 -3.88 -19.56
N ILE A 349 13.79 -3.11 -18.50
CA ILE A 349 14.43 -3.36 -17.20
C ILE A 349 13.93 -4.69 -16.62
N ALA A 350 12.62 -4.92 -16.57
CA ALA A 350 12.05 -6.19 -16.05
C ALA A 350 12.62 -7.40 -16.81
N ARG A 351 12.69 -7.32 -18.15
CA ARG A 351 13.29 -8.36 -19.00
C ARG A 351 14.79 -8.52 -18.78
N SER A 352 15.51 -7.43 -18.48
CA SER A 352 16.93 -7.50 -18.15
C SER A 352 17.17 -8.17 -16.80
N VAL A 353 16.31 -7.92 -15.81
CA VAL A 353 16.33 -8.61 -14.51
C VAL A 353 16.05 -10.10 -14.69
N GLN A 354 14.98 -10.42 -15.44
CA GLN A 354 14.61 -11.80 -15.79
C GLN A 354 15.77 -12.56 -16.47
N ALA A 355 16.50 -11.89 -17.37
CA ALA A 355 17.64 -12.48 -18.09
C ALA A 355 18.94 -12.54 -17.25
N GLY A 356 18.94 -12.06 -16.00
CA GLY A 356 20.12 -11.99 -15.14
C GLY A 356 21.15 -10.95 -15.59
N ILE A 357 20.78 -10.01 -16.48
CA ILE A 357 21.65 -8.92 -16.94
C ILE A 357 21.69 -7.79 -15.91
N VAL A 358 20.56 -7.54 -15.24
CA VAL A 358 20.46 -6.58 -14.13
C VAL A 358 20.30 -7.36 -12.85
N GLU A 359 21.20 -7.13 -11.89
CA GLU A 359 21.16 -7.77 -10.58
C GLU A 359 19.96 -7.28 -9.77
N ASP A 360 19.26 -8.19 -9.09
CA ASP A 360 18.08 -7.89 -8.26
C ASP A 360 18.02 -8.93 -7.15
N ASN A 361 18.99 -8.93 -6.24
CA ASN A 361 19.21 -10.02 -5.28
C ASN A 361 18.12 -10.15 -4.21
N ASP A 362 17.22 -9.18 -4.10
CA ASP A 362 16.09 -9.16 -3.17
C ASP A 362 14.72 -9.24 -3.88
N ASP A 363 14.73 -9.35 -5.21
CA ASP A 363 13.54 -9.37 -6.08
C ASP A 363 12.67 -8.10 -6.03
N GLU A 364 13.10 -7.05 -5.32
CA GLU A 364 12.26 -5.90 -5.06
C GLU A 364 12.08 -5.02 -6.32
N LEU A 365 13.09 -4.95 -7.21
CA LEU A 365 12.92 -4.22 -8.48
C LEU A 365 11.91 -4.91 -9.37
N LEU A 366 12.04 -6.23 -9.55
CA LEU A 366 11.11 -7.00 -10.35
C LEU A 366 9.70 -6.97 -9.76
N GLY A 367 9.56 -7.15 -8.45
CA GLY A 367 8.27 -7.06 -7.77
C GLY A 367 7.56 -5.73 -8.02
N CYS A 368 8.28 -4.62 -7.89
CA CYS A 368 7.78 -3.28 -8.18
C CYS A 368 7.34 -3.14 -9.65
N LEU A 369 8.17 -3.60 -10.59
CA LEU A 369 7.87 -3.56 -12.02
C LEU A 369 6.64 -4.38 -12.38
N LEU A 370 6.51 -5.61 -11.87
CA LEU A 370 5.36 -6.47 -12.14
C LEU A 370 4.07 -5.87 -11.61
N THR A 371 4.11 -5.28 -10.40
CA THR A 371 2.95 -4.63 -9.78
C THR A 371 2.40 -3.50 -10.63
N GLU A 372 3.27 -2.69 -11.23
CA GLU A 372 2.86 -1.49 -11.96
C GLU A 372 2.65 -1.73 -13.47
N LEU A 373 3.34 -2.71 -14.06
CA LEU A 373 3.27 -2.97 -15.51
C LEU A 373 2.23 -4.01 -15.90
N PHE A 374 1.83 -4.90 -15.00
CA PHE A 374 0.81 -5.90 -15.29
C PHE A 374 -0.60 -5.36 -14.99
N PRO A 375 -1.61 -5.58 -15.86
CA PRO A 375 -1.58 -6.26 -17.17
C PRO A 375 -1.37 -5.32 -18.37
N GLU A 376 -1.28 -4.01 -18.15
CA GLU A 376 -1.35 -3.01 -19.23
C GLU A 376 -0.16 -3.10 -20.20
N PHE A 377 1.05 -3.33 -19.68
CA PHE A 377 2.30 -3.36 -20.45
C PHE A 377 2.98 -4.73 -20.47
N ILE A 378 2.63 -5.62 -19.53
CA ILE A 378 3.04 -7.03 -19.53
C ILE A 378 1.80 -7.90 -19.74
N ARG A 379 1.79 -8.67 -20.83
CA ARG A 379 0.64 -9.50 -21.19
C ARG A 379 0.54 -10.74 -20.31
N PRO A 380 -0.68 -11.26 -20.03
CA PRO A 380 -0.86 -12.51 -19.27
C PRO A 380 -0.05 -13.72 -19.78
N VAL A 381 0.12 -13.83 -21.10
CA VAL A 381 0.91 -14.90 -21.76
C VAL A 381 2.39 -14.89 -21.35
N GLU A 382 2.91 -13.73 -21.00
CA GLU A 382 4.31 -13.47 -20.67
C GLU A 382 4.58 -13.42 -19.16
N LEU A 383 3.55 -13.24 -18.34
CA LEU A 383 3.71 -12.93 -16.92
C LEU A 383 4.53 -14.00 -16.18
N PHE A 384 4.20 -15.28 -16.41
CA PHE A 384 4.90 -16.41 -15.77
C PHE A 384 6.33 -16.63 -16.29
N ASP A 385 6.81 -15.85 -17.27
CA ASP A 385 8.23 -15.86 -17.62
C ASP A 385 9.09 -15.21 -16.50
N PHE A 386 8.48 -14.35 -15.68
CA PHE A 386 9.11 -13.64 -14.57
C PHE A 386 8.99 -14.35 -13.22
N LEU A 387 8.32 -15.52 -13.19
CA LEU A 387 8.14 -16.29 -11.97
C LEU A 387 9.37 -17.18 -11.71
N HIS A 388 10.01 -16.98 -10.56
CA HIS A 388 11.17 -17.73 -10.10
C HIS A 388 11.16 -17.87 -8.57
N GLN A 389 12.04 -18.72 -8.04
CA GLN A 389 12.20 -18.90 -6.59
C GLN A 389 12.71 -17.61 -5.95
N GLU A 390 12.03 -17.14 -4.90
CA GLU A 390 12.46 -15.97 -4.13
C GLU A 390 13.95 -16.06 -3.79
N LYS A 391 14.72 -15.02 -4.12
CA LYS A 391 16.17 -15.01 -3.88
C LYS A 391 16.51 -14.81 -2.41
N GLN A 392 15.58 -14.27 -1.62
CA GLN A 392 15.73 -14.07 -0.18
C GLN A 392 14.51 -14.59 0.59
N ASP A 393 14.58 -15.83 1.08
CA ASP A 393 13.48 -16.52 1.78
C ASP A 393 12.89 -15.78 3.00
N ARG A 394 13.66 -14.88 3.62
CA ARG A 394 13.25 -14.13 4.83
C ARG A 394 12.67 -12.76 4.53
N LEU A 395 12.71 -12.31 3.28
CA LEU A 395 12.20 -11.00 2.89
C LEU A 395 10.73 -11.12 2.48
N ILE A 396 9.84 -10.49 3.24
CA ILE A 396 8.44 -10.29 2.82
C ILE A 396 8.41 -9.03 1.97
N GLY A 397 8.83 -9.18 0.71
CA GLY A 397 9.02 -8.10 -0.25
C GLY A 397 7.84 -7.90 -1.22
N VAL A 398 7.94 -6.87 -2.06
CA VAL A 398 6.99 -6.53 -3.12
C VAL A 398 6.82 -7.68 -4.11
N TYR A 399 7.88 -8.44 -4.44
CA TYR A 399 7.76 -9.59 -5.35
C TYR A 399 6.89 -10.70 -4.78
N ARG A 400 7.13 -11.04 -3.51
CA ARG A 400 6.32 -12.02 -2.79
C ARG A 400 4.86 -11.59 -2.73
N MET A 401 4.64 -10.33 -2.35
CA MET A 401 3.31 -9.72 -2.29
C MET A 401 2.63 -9.66 -3.66
N PHE A 402 3.37 -9.45 -4.74
CA PHE A 402 2.82 -9.42 -6.09
C PHE A 402 2.15 -10.77 -6.42
N TRP A 403 2.87 -11.88 -6.32
CA TRP A 403 2.33 -13.18 -6.70
C TRP A 403 1.29 -13.71 -5.71
N GLY A 404 1.53 -13.58 -4.41
CA GLY A 404 0.66 -14.18 -3.39
C GLY A 404 -0.60 -13.37 -3.09
N HIS A 405 -0.59 -12.07 -3.36
CA HIS A 405 -1.67 -11.14 -2.98
C HIS A 405 -2.13 -10.26 -4.14
N HIS A 406 -1.24 -9.45 -4.71
CA HIS A 406 -1.63 -8.46 -5.71
C HIS A 406 -2.27 -9.11 -6.94
N LEU A 407 -1.56 -10.00 -7.63
CA LEU A 407 -2.04 -10.70 -8.83
C LEU A 407 -3.38 -11.41 -8.58
N PRO A 408 -3.53 -12.31 -7.58
CA PRO A 408 -4.80 -13.00 -7.37
C PRO A 408 -5.93 -12.05 -6.95
N GLU A 409 -5.68 -10.92 -6.29
CA GLU A 409 -6.73 -10.00 -5.86
C GLU A 409 -7.12 -8.96 -6.93
N THR A 410 -6.16 -8.46 -7.71
CA THR A 410 -6.35 -7.32 -8.62
C THR A 410 -6.45 -7.70 -10.09
N ALA A 411 -6.08 -8.94 -10.48
CA ALA A 411 -6.19 -9.37 -11.88
C ALA A 411 -7.60 -9.14 -12.42
N GLN A 412 -7.69 -8.49 -13.58
CA GLN A 412 -8.94 -8.21 -14.27
C GLN A 412 -9.64 -9.52 -14.65
N ALA A 413 -10.97 -9.55 -14.55
CA ALA A 413 -11.80 -10.73 -14.83
C ALA A 413 -11.46 -11.36 -16.19
N GLU A 414 -11.25 -10.53 -17.21
CA GLU A 414 -11.00 -10.93 -18.59
C GLU A 414 -9.63 -11.59 -18.79
N THR A 415 -8.69 -11.36 -17.87
CA THR A 415 -7.32 -11.92 -17.94
C THR A 415 -7.19 -13.26 -17.22
N LEU A 416 -8.08 -13.57 -16.27
CA LEU A 416 -8.07 -14.83 -15.50
C LEU A 416 -8.04 -16.09 -16.38
N PRO A 417 -8.81 -16.18 -17.49
CA PRO A 417 -8.78 -17.37 -18.36
C PRO A 417 -7.43 -17.67 -18.99
N GLU A 418 -6.67 -16.63 -19.34
CA GLU A 418 -5.34 -16.76 -19.94
C GLU A 418 -4.30 -17.04 -18.84
N LEU A 419 -4.40 -16.37 -17.69
CA LEU A 419 -3.51 -16.62 -16.55
C LEU A 419 -3.57 -18.08 -16.09
N LEU A 420 -4.78 -18.64 -15.92
CA LEU A 420 -4.92 -20.04 -15.54
C LEU A 420 -4.41 -21.00 -16.60
N TYR A 421 -4.62 -20.68 -17.88
CA TYR A 421 -4.10 -21.51 -18.96
C TYR A 421 -2.58 -21.54 -18.96
N GLN A 422 -1.93 -20.38 -18.82
CA GLN A 422 -0.47 -20.30 -18.73
C GLN A 422 0.08 -20.97 -17.48
N TRP A 423 -0.58 -20.78 -16.34
CA TRP A 423 -0.23 -21.45 -15.09
C TRP A 423 -0.32 -22.97 -15.24
N ALA A 424 -1.45 -23.51 -15.70
CA ALA A 424 -1.64 -24.95 -15.88
C ALA A 424 -0.58 -25.58 -16.81
N LYS A 425 -0.17 -24.84 -17.85
CA LYS A 425 0.87 -25.27 -18.78
C LYS A 425 2.27 -25.33 -18.14
N ARG A 426 2.58 -24.43 -17.21
CA ARG A 426 3.93 -24.24 -16.65
C ARG A 426 4.11 -24.80 -15.24
N SER A 427 3.01 -24.98 -14.51
CA SER A 427 3.01 -25.39 -13.10
C SER A 427 3.72 -26.72 -12.82
N PRO A 428 3.71 -27.76 -13.68
CA PRO A 428 4.42 -29.00 -13.38
C PRO A 428 5.94 -28.83 -13.30
N ALA A 429 6.50 -27.88 -14.05
CA ALA A 429 7.92 -27.54 -13.97
C ALA A 429 8.19 -26.57 -12.81
N LEU A 430 7.35 -25.55 -12.65
CA LEU A 430 7.56 -24.48 -11.66
C LEU A 430 7.37 -24.96 -10.22
N ARG A 431 6.39 -25.83 -9.93
CA ARG A 431 6.14 -26.35 -8.58
C ARG A 431 7.31 -27.16 -8.00
N LYS A 432 8.26 -27.62 -8.84
CA LYS A 432 9.46 -28.33 -8.38
C LYS A 432 10.53 -27.40 -7.79
N SER A 433 10.48 -26.12 -8.14
CA SER A 433 11.50 -25.14 -7.82
C SER A 433 11.02 -24.00 -6.91
N LEU A 434 9.72 -23.81 -6.76
CA LEU A 434 9.14 -22.68 -6.03
C LEU A 434 8.77 -23.05 -4.59
N ASP A 435 8.76 -22.06 -3.70
CA ASP A 435 8.21 -22.19 -2.35
C ASP A 435 6.70 -22.47 -2.39
N ASP A 436 6.25 -23.36 -1.50
CA ASP A 436 4.89 -23.90 -1.54
C ASP A 436 3.84 -22.84 -1.18
N LEU A 437 4.09 -22.00 -0.18
CA LEU A 437 3.05 -21.14 0.39
C LEU A 437 2.62 -20.04 -0.58
N GLN A 438 3.58 -19.42 -1.28
CA GLN A 438 3.31 -18.35 -2.25
C GLN A 438 2.54 -18.89 -3.46
N VAL A 439 2.98 -20.03 -3.99
CA VAL A 439 2.36 -20.69 -5.14
C VAL A 439 0.95 -21.15 -4.82
N GLU A 440 0.74 -21.74 -3.64
CA GLU A 440 -0.57 -22.20 -3.19
C GLU A 440 -1.59 -21.05 -3.14
N ARG A 441 -1.20 -19.91 -2.56
CA ARG A 441 -2.05 -18.71 -2.51
C ARG A 441 -2.35 -18.13 -3.88
N MET A 442 -1.32 -17.99 -4.72
CA MET A 442 -1.46 -17.48 -6.08
C MET A 442 -2.40 -18.37 -6.91
N ALA A 443 -2.12 -19.67 -6.97
CA ALA A 443 -2.90 -20.62 -7.76
C ALA A 443 -4.33 -20.76 -7.23
N GLY A 444 -4.50 -20.83 -5.91
CA GLY A 444 -5.80 -20.89 -5.26
C GLY A 444 -6.65 -19.65 -5.53
N GLY A 445 -6.07 -18.46 -5.36
CA GLY A 445 -6.73 -17.18 -5.61
C GLY A 445 -7.19 -17.02 -7.07
N LEU A 446 -6.30 -17.31 -8.02
CA LEU A 446 -6.62 -17.26 -9.45
C LEU A 446 -7.71 -18.28 -9.81
N LEU A 447 -7.61 -19.52 -9.33
CA LEU A 447 -8.58 -20.57 -9.62
C LEU A 447 -9.98 -20.23 -9.09
N ALA A 448 -10.07 -19.87 -7.80
CA ALA A 448 -11.34 -19.55 -7.17
C ALA A 448 -12.04 -18.39 -7.88
N ARG A 449 -11.33 -17.29 -8.15
CA ARG A 449 -11.91 -16.13 -8.85
C ARG A 449 -12.31 -16.44 -10.29
N ALA A 450 -11.52 -17.23 -11.02
CA ALA A 450 -11.85 -17.58 -12.38
C ALA A 450 -13.12 -18.45 -12.45
N LEU A 451 -13.30 -19.38 -11.51
CA LEU A 451 -14.53 -20.18 -11.42
C LEU A 451 -15.75 -19.31 -11.07
N GLU A 452 -15.62 -18.44 -10.07
CA GLU A 452 -16.69 -17.52 -9.66
C GLU A 452 -17.11 -16.58 -10.79
N THR A 453 -16.18 -16.21 -11.68
CA THR A 453 -16.44 -15.23 -12.74
C THR A 453 -16.87 -15.88 -14.06
N HIS A 454 -16.20 -16.97 -14.47
CA HIS A 454 -16.33 -17.57 -15.80
C HIS A 454 -16.73 -19.04 -15.78
N GLY A 455 -16.67 -19.71 -14.62
CA GLY A 455 -16.88 -21.15 -14.50
C GLY A 455 -18.25 -21.61 -15.01
N ASP A 456 -19.26 -20.73 -14.96
CA ASP A 456 -20.61 -21.01 -15.46
C ASP A 456 -20.73 -20.96 -16.98
N THR A 457 -19.81 -20.30 -17.69
CA THR A 457 -19.90 -20.07 -19.15
C THR A 457 -18.79 -20.75 -19.95
N ILE A 458 -17.70 -21.17 -19.31
CA ILE A 458 -16.62 -21.89 -20.01
C ILE A 458 -17.04 -23.29 -20.46
N ASP A 459 -16.34 -23.79 -21.48
CA ASP A 459 -16.51 -25.16 -21.94
C ASP A 459 -15.98 -26.18 -20.92
N ASP A 460 -16.52 -27.39 -21.02
CA ASP A 460 -16.31 -28.47 -20.05
C ASP A 460 -14.85 -28.94 -19.99
N THR A 461 -14.15 -28.92 -21.13
CA THR A 461 -12.75 -29.35 -21.19
C THR A 461 -11.85 -28.33 -20.52
N ARG A 462 -12.10 -27.04 -20.77
CA ARG A 462 -11.37 -25.95 -20.13
C ARG A 462 -11.64 -25.87 -18.63
N LEU A 463 -12.88 -26.09 -18.19
CA LEU A 463 -13.20 -26.20 -16.76
C LEU A 463 -12.37 -27.30 -16.09
N TYR A 464 -12.31 -28.48 -16.71
CA TYR A 464 -11.52 -29.60 -16.21
C TYR A 464 -10.02 -29.27 -16.10
N ASP A 465 -9.47 -28.57 -17.10
CA ASP A 465 -8.07 -28.14 -17.11
C ASP A 465 -7.78 -27.10 -16.03
N TRP A 466 -8.67 -26.13 -15.83
CA TRP A 466 -8.54 -25.14 -14.75
C TRP A 466 -8.55 -25.77 -13.37
N LEU A 467 -9.48 -26.69 -13.12
CA LEU A 467 -9.51 -27.43 -11.86
C LEU A 467 -8.25 -28.27 -11.65
N GLY A 468 -7.56 -28.68 -12.72
CA GLY A 468 -6.24 -29.31 -12.64
C GLY A 468 -5.10 -28.37 -12.25
N ALA A 469 -5.24 -27.06 -12.46
CA ALA A 469 -4.16 -26.09 -12.24
C ALA A 469 -3.78 -25.90 -10.76
N GLY A 470 -4.73 -26.17 -9.85
CA GLY A 470 -4.51 -26.18 -8.40
C GLY A 470 -4.01 -27.52 -7.85
N LEU A 471 -3.75 -28.52 -8.71
CA LEU A 471 -3.23 -29.82 -8.29
C LEU A 471 -1.70 -29.89 -8.42
N ASP A 472 -1.09 -30.84 -7.70
CA ASP A 472 0.32 -31.20 -7.83
C ASP A 472 0.57 -32.36 -8.81
N GLU A 473 1.82 -32.83 -8.89
CA GLU A 473 2.22 -33.93 -9.78
C GLU A 473 1.61 -35.29 -9.42
N HIS A 474 0.97 -35.41 -8.26
CA HIS A 474 0.25 -36.60 -7.80
C HIS A 474 -1.27 -36.42 -7.91
N ASP A 475 -1.74 -35.42 -8.65
CA ASP A 475 -3.15 -35.02 -8.72
C ASP A 475 -3.75 -34.74 -7.33
N SER A 476 -2.97 -34.27 -6.36
CA SER A 476 -3.47 -33.86 -5.04
C SER A 476 -3.67 -32.35 -4.98
N PRO A 477 -4.75 -31.84 -4.33
CA PRO A 477 -4.94 -30.41 -4.13
C PRO A 477 -3.74 -29.75 -3.46
N ARG A 478 -3.18 -28.73 -4.10
CA ARG A 478 -2.04 -27.93 -3.62
C ARG A 478 -2.29 -26.45 -3.86
N ILE A 479 -3.28 -25.96 -3.11
CA ILE A 479 -3.73 -24.58 -2.93
C ILE A 479 -4.10 -24.40 -1.46
N ASP A 480 -4.15 -23.16 -0.96
CA ASP A 480 -4.45 -22.91 0.45
C ASP A 480 -5.91 -23.25 0.83
N ASP A 481 -6.14 -23.55 2.10
CA ASP A 481 -7.43 -23.99 2.65
C ASP A 481 -8.58 -23.00 2.38
N GLN A 482 -8.32 -21.70 2.44
CA GLN A 482 -9.34 -20.68 2.19
C GLN A 482 -9.84 -20.76 0.74
N HIS A 483 -8.92 -20.84 -0.23
CA HIS A 483 -9.29 -20.94 -1.64
C HIS A 483 -9.84 -22.31 -2.00
N GLN A 484 -9.33 -23.39 -1.41
CA GLN A 484 -9.89 -24.73 -1.60
C GLN A 484 -11.37 -24.78 -1.20
N LYS A 485 -11.73 -24.21 -0.05
CA LYS A 485 -13.13 -24.12 0.40
C LYS A 485 -14.02 -23.35 -0.58
N ARG A 486 -13.51 -22.28 -1.19
CA ARG A 486 -14.24 -21.51 -2.20
C ARG A 486 -14.50 -22.33 -3.47
N VAL A 487 -13.47 -23.02 -3.97
CA VAL A 487 -13.59 -23.90 -5.14
C VAL A 487 -14.59 -25.03 -4.86
N ALA A 488 -14.48 -25.68 -3.70
CA ALA A 488 -15.39 -26.74 -3.27
C ALA A 488 -16.84 -26.26 -3.16
N ALA A 489 -17.07 -25.10 -2.55
CA ALA A 489 -18.40 -24.48 -2.43
C ALA A 489 -18.99 -24.12 -3.80
N TRP A 490 -18.17 -23.60 -4.72
CA TRP A 490 -18.61 -23.25 -6.07
C TRP A 490 -19.14 -24.47 -6.83
N LEU A 491 -18.41 -25.60 -6.76
CA LEU A 491 -18.79 -26.88 -7.37
C LEU A 491 -20.02 -27.49 -6.70
N ALA A 492 -20.09 -27.49 -5.36
CA ALA A 492 -21.22 -28.03 -4.60
C ALA A 492 -22.54 -27.31 -4.95
N ALA A 493 -22.48 -25.99 -5.19
CA ALA A 493 -23.63 -25.21 -5.62
C ALA A 493 -24.06 -25.47 -7.07
N ARG A 494 -23.30 -26.23 -7.86
CA ARG A 494 -23.51 -26.43 -9.31
C ARG A 494 -23.46 -27.92 -9.68
N PRO A 495 -24.54 -28.68 -9.42
CA PRO A 495 -24.58 -30.12 -9.68
C PRO A 495 -24.15 -30.56 -11.07
N GLU A 496 -24.56 -29.81 -12.10
CA GLU A 496 -24.21 -30.17 -13.47
C GLU A 496 -22.73 -29.93 -13.78
N ARG A 497 -22.12 -28.86 -13.25
CA ARG A 497 -20.67 -28.63 -13.39
C ARG A 497 -19.87 -29.69 -12.63
N TYR A 498 -20.30 -30.09 -11.43
CA TYR A 498 -19.72 -31.20 -10.69
C TYR A 498 -19.69 -32.50 -11.52
N LYS A 499 -20.84 -32.89 -12.09
CA LYS A 499 -20.97 -34.12 -12.90
C LYS A 499 -20.15 -34.05 -14.18
N VAL A 500 -20.15 -32.90 -14.85
CA VAL A 500 -19.37 -32.65 -16.07
C VAL A 500 -17.87 -32.84 -15.82
N THR A 501 -17.33 -32.33 -14.71
CA THR A 501 -15.91 -32.53 -14.36
C THR A 501 -15.55 -34.02 -14.29
N LEU A 502 -16.42 -34.84 -13.70
CA LEU A 502 -16.22 -36.29 -13.64
C LEU A 502 -16.31 -36.95 -15.02
N LEU A 503 -17.24 -36.51 -15.88
CA LEU A 503 -17.40 -37.05 -17.24
C LEU A 503 -16.19 -36.75 -18.12
N VAL A 504 -15.70 -35.50 -18.10
CA VAL A 504 -14.49 -35.12 -18.87
C VAL A 504 -13.28 -35.90 -18.38
N GLY A 505 -13.13 -36.07 -17.06
CA GLY A 505 -12.06 -36.90 -16.49
C GLY A 505 -12.14 -38.34 -16.96
N ALA A 506 -13.34 -38.93 -16.95
CA ALA A 506 -13.56 -40.29 -17.43
C ALA A 506 -13.16 -40.48 -18.89
N VAL A 507 -13.50 -39.54 -19.77
CA VAL A 507 -13.08 -39.56 -21.18
C VAL A 507 -11.55 -39.55 -21.30
N ARG A 508 -10.85 -38.78 -20.47
CA ARG A 508 -9.37 -38.71 -20.46
C ARG A 508 -8.67 -39.95 -19.89
N CYS A 509 -9.43 -40.85 -19.25
CA CYS A 509 -8.91 -42.08 -18.66
C CYS A 509 -9.07 -43.32 -19.56
N ILE A 510 -9.79 -43.23 -20.70
CA ILE A 510 -10.12 -44.39 -21.55
C ILE A 510 -8.87 -45.18 -21.99
N ASP A 511 -7.80 -44.48 -22.37
CA ASP A 511 -6.58 -45.11 -22.91
C ASP A 511 -5.46 -45.26 -21.86
N LYS A 512 -5.78 -45.17 -20.56
CA LYS A 512 -4.78 -45.26 -19.48
C LYS A 512 -4.56 -46.71 -19.06
N GLU A 513 -3.29 -47.06 -18.82
CA GLU A 513 -2.90 -48.40 -18.35
C GLU A 513 -3.60 -48.81 -17.04
N ASN A 514 -3.85 -47.83 -16.15
CA ASN A 514 -4.64 -48.02 -14.94
C ASN A 514 -5.80 -47.03 -14.91
N VAL A 515 -6.91 -47.43 -15.52
CA VAL A 515 -8.15 -46.63 -15.62
C VAL A 515 -8.68 -46.27 -14.24
N TRP A 516 -8.68 -47.21 -13.29
CA TRP A 516 -9.19 -46.99 -11.93
C TRP A 516 -8.40 -45.89 -11.20
N PHE A 517 -7.08 -45.95 -11.25
CA PHE A 517 -6.21 -44.95 -10.64
C PHE A 517 -6.41 -43.58 -11.29
N CYS A 518 -6.48 -43.53 -12.62
CA CYS A 518 -6.78 -42.30 -13.34
C CYS A 518 -8.13 -41.68 -12.93
N LEU A 519 -9.19 -42.48 -12.87
CA LEU A 519 -10.53 -42.03 -12.47
C LEU A 519 -10.54 -41.54 -11.02
N SER A 520 -9.79 -42.19 -10.13
CA SER A 520 -9.63 -41.76 -8.74
C SER A 520 -8.99 -40.38 -8.67
N ASN A 521 -7.90 -40.15 -9.41
CA ASN A 521 -7.23 -38.84 -9.51
C ASN A 521 -8.13 -37.74 -10.12
N CYS A 522 -9.05 -38.10 -11.02
CA CYS A 522 -10.02 -37.14 -11.55
C CYS A 522 -10.90 -36.55 -10.43
N THR A 523 -11.18 -37.31 -9.37
CA THR A 523 -12.01 -36.83 -8.25
C THR A 523 -11.34 -35.75 -7.42
N SER A 524 -9.99 -35.67 -7.42
CA SER A 524 -9.25 -34.61 -6.74
C SER A 524 -9.57 -33.21 -7.29
N ARG A 525 -9.98 -33.12 -8.56
CA ARG A 525 -10.43 -31.87 -9.20
C ARG A 525 -11.74 -31.33 -8.62
N LEU A 526 -12.40 -32.10 -7.75
CA LEU A 526 -13.58 -31.65 -7.02
C LEU A 526 -13.23 -30.92 -5.71
N TYR A 527 -11.96 -30.94 -5.28
CA TYR A 527 -11.47 -30.20 -4.09
C TYR A 527 -12.24 -30.49 -2.79
N GLY A 528 -12.89 -31.65 -2.70
CA GLY A 528 -13.73 -32.01 -1.55
C GLY A 528 -15.12 -31.38 -1.57
N ALA A 529 -15.60 -30.91 -2.73
CA ALA A 529 -16.97 -30.43 -2.91
C ALA A 529 -18.00 -31.44 -2.42
N GLU A 530 -19.03 -30.95 -1.75
CA GLU A 530 -20.18 -31.77 -1.38
C GLU A 530 -20.86 -32.29 -2.66
N PRO A 531 -21.07 -33.61 -2.78
CA PRO A 531 -21.66 -34.16 -3.98
C PRO A 531 -23.15 -33.80 -4.08
N PRO A 532 -23.71 -33.69 -5.30
CA PRO A 532 -25.14 -33.45 -5.50
C PRO A 532 -26.04 -34.50 -4.84
N ALA A 533 -27.26 -34.10 -4.46
CA ALA A 533 -28.23 -35.00 -3.85
C ALA A 533 -28.58 -36.22 -4.74
N ASP A 534 -28.50 -36.06 -6.06
CA ASP A 534 -28.77 -37.11 -7.06
C ASP A 534 -27.50 -37.84 -7.52
N ILE A 535 -26.36 -37.70 -6.81
CA ILE A 535 -25.10 -38.29 -7.24
C ILE A 535 -25.12 -39.82 -7.28
N VAL A 536 -25.80 -40.47 -6.31
CA VAL A 536 -25.90 -41.93 -6.21
C VAL A 536 -26.68 -42.51 -7.39
N PRO A 537 -27.92 -42.08 -7.68
CA PRO A 537 -28.62 -42.56 -8.86
C PRO A 537 -27.87 -42.22 -10.16
N TRP A 538 -27.22 -41.05 -10.24
CA TRP A 538 -26.41 -40.69 -11.41
C TRP A 538 -25.24 -41.65 -11.64
N TYR A 539 -24.50 -42.05 -10.59
CA TYR A 539 -23.43 -43.03 -10.72
C TYR A 539 -23.95 -44.41 -11.14
N LEU A 540 -25.09 -44.84 -10.62
CA LEU A 540 -25.71 -46.10 -11.02
C LEU A 540 -26.10 -46.08 -12.51
N ASP A 541 -26.72 -44.99 -12.99
CA ASP A 541 -27.04 -44.83 -14.41
C ASP A 541 -25.78 -44.87 -15.29
N ARG A 542 -24.67 -44.26 -14.83
CA ARG A 542 -23.38 -44.31 -15.53
C ARG A 542 -22.75 -45.69 -15.52
N ALA A 543 -22.89 -46.42 -14.41
CA ALA A 543 -22.42 -47.79 -14.29
C ALA A 543 -23.16 -48.69 -15.31
N ALA A 544 -24.49 -48.62 -15.38
CA ALA A 544 -25.28 -49.39 -16.34
C ALA A 544 -24.99 -49.02 -17.80
N ALA A 545 -24.71 -47.73 -18.08
CA ALA A 545 -24.43 -47.25 -19.44
C ALA A 545 -22.99 -47.50 -19.91
N ALA A 546 -22.05 -47.79 -19.00
CA ALA A 546 -20.64 -47.99 -19.33
C ALA A 546 -20.42 -49.32 -20.07
N THR A 547 -19.66 -49.29 -21.16
CA THR A 547 -19.36 -50.48 -21.99
C THR A 547 -18.09 -51.23 -21.56
N HIS A 548 -17.24 -50.59 -20.75
CA HIS A 548 -15.98 -51.16 -20.29
C HIS A 548 -16.08 -51.54 -18.80
N GLY A 549 -15.73 -52.78 -18.46
CA GLY A 549 -15.95 -53.34 -17.12
C GLY A 549 -15.30 -52.55 -15.97
N GLU A 550 -14.14 -51.93 -16.21
CA GLU A 550 -13.48 -51.09 -15.19
C GLU A 550 -14.26 -49.81 -14.89
N PHE A 551 -14.88 -49.19 -15.91
CA PHE A 551 -15.73 -48.00 -15.72
C PHE A 551 -17.05 -48.39 -15.03
N GLN A 552 -17.64 -49.52 -15.41
CA GLN A 552 -18.83 -50.07 -14.74
C GLN A 552 -18.56 -50.26 -13.25
N HIS A 553 -17.47 -50.96 -12.92
CA HIS A 553 -17.08 -51.20 -11.54
C HIS A 553 -16.78 -49.90 -10.79
N PHE A 554 -16.05 -48.96 -11.40
CA PHE A 554 -15.71 -47.69 -10.75
C PHE A 554 -16.96 -46.90 -10.38
N TYR A 555 -17.88 -46.67 -11.32
CA TYR A 555 -19.09 -45.91 -11.04
C TYR A 555 -19.96 -46.58 -9.98
N PHE A 556 -20.12 -47.90 -10.05
CA PHE A 556 -20.85 -48.65 -9.03
C PHE A 556 -20.20 -48.54 -7.66
N ALA A 557 -18.87 -48.66 -7.57
CA ALA A 557 -18.13 -48.53 -6.32
C ALA A 557 -18.26 -47.11 -5.73
N GLN A 558 -18.24 -46.06 -6.55
CA GLN A 558 -18.49 -44.69 -6.10
C GLN A 558 -19.89 -44.52 -5.51
N ALA A 559 -20.93 -45.07 -6.15
CA ALA A 559 -22.30 -45.05 -5.61
C ALA A 559 -22.36 -45.77 -4.25
N ALA A 560 -21.76 -46.95 -4.15
CA ALA A 560 -21.75 -47.74 -2.93
C ALA A 560 -20.96 -47.06 -1.80
N TRP A 561 -19.77 -46.52 -2.07
CA TRP A 561 -18.98 -45.80 -1.06
C TRP A 561 -19.68 -44.57 -0.51
N ARG A 562 -20.48 -43.87 -1.34
CA ARG A 562 -21.32 -42.76 -0.85
C ARG A 562 -22.40 -43.24 0.12
N LEU A 563 -23.06 -44.35 -0.16
CA LEU A 563 -24.03 -44.96 0.75
C LEU A 563 -23.37 -45.47 2.04
N ILE A 564 -22.15 -46.03 1.97
CA ILE A 564 -21.37 -46.40 3.16
C ILE A 564 -21.06 -45.16 4.01
N GLY A 565 -20.67 -44.04 3.40
CA GLY A 565 -20.38 -42.79 4.11
C GLY A 565 -21.57 -42.20 4.87
N GLN A 566 -22.81 -42.61 4.56
CA GLN A 566 -24.04 -42.14 5.23
C GLN A 566 -24.38 -42.90 6.52
N GLY A 567 -23.49 -43.76 7.03
CA GLY A 567 -23.67 -44.42 8.34
C GLY A 567 -23.02 -45.80 8.50
N GLY A 568 -22.27 -46.27 7.50
CA GLY A 568 -21.59 -47.57 7.50
C GLY A 568 -20.15 -47.52 8.02
N GLN A 569 -19.77 -48.50 8.85
CA GLN A 569 -18.37 -48.70 9.27
C GLN A 569 -17.61 -49.55 8.24
N GLY A 570 -17.43 -49.01 7.03
CA GLY A 570 -16.74 -49.70 5.93
C GLY A 570 -17.56 -50.74 5.17
N PHE A 571 -18.85 -50.88 5.49
CA PHE A 571 -19.81 -51.75 4.81
C PHE A 571 -21.14 -51.05 4.59
N LEU A 572 -21.94 -51.52 3.62
CA LEU A 572 -23.29 -51.00 3.37
C LEU A 572 -24.23 -51.35 4.53
N THR A 573 -25.06 -50.38 4.93
CA THR A 573 -26.13 -50.59 5.92
C THR A 573 -27.30 -51.36 5.29
N LEU A 574 -28.23 -51.88 6.11
CA LEU A 574 -29.43 -52.55 5.60
C LEU A 574 -30.28 -51.60 4.74
N ASP A 575 -30.44 -50.34 5.16
CA ASP A 575 -31.19 -49.34 4.39
C ASP A 575 -30.55 -49.06 3.03
N ALA A 576 -29.22 -49.02 2.96
CA ALA A 576 -28.48 -48.87 1.70
C ALA A 576 -28.62 -50.11 0.79
N LEU A 577 -28.69 -51.31 1.37
CA LEU A 577 -28.93 -52.54 0.63
C LEU A 577 -30.36 -52.61 0.09
N ASP A 578 -31.34 -52.21 0.88
CA ASP A 578 -32.74 -52.11 0.46
C ASP A 578 -32.91 -51.06 -0.65
N TYR A 579 -32.15 -49.95 -0.60
CA TYR A 579 -32.10 -48.96 -1.67
C TYR A 579 -31.52 -49.52 -2.97
N LEU A 580 -30.43 -50.30 -2.91
CA LEU A 580 -29.76 -50.87 -4.10
C LEU A 580 -30.47 -52.10 -4.67
N ALA A 581 -31.22 -52.85 -3.87
CA ALA A 581 -31.79 -54.14 -4.26
C ALA A 581 -32.66 -54.09 -5.54
N PRO A 582 -33.56 -53.10 -5.75
CA PRO A 582 -34.32 -53.00 -6.99
C PRO A 582 -33.44 -52.77 -8.22
N TRP A 583 -32.38 -51.98 -8.07
CA TRP A 583 -31.45 -51.67 -9.17
C TRP A 583 -30.58 -52.88 -9.53
N ILE A 584 -30.06 -53.60 -8.52
CA ILE A 584 -29.29 -54.83 -8.73
C ILE A 584 -30.14 -55.93 -9.38
N ALA A 585 -31.42 -56.04 -9.02
CA ALA A 585 -32.33 -56.98 -9.67
C ALA A 585 -32.54 -56.68 -11.17
N ALA A 586 -32.45 -55.40 -11.57
CA ALA A 586 -32.51 -54.98 -12.98
C ALA A 586 -31.16 -55.11 -13.71
N HIS A 587 -30.04 -55.11 -12.96
CA HIS A 587 -28.66 -55.17 -13.46
C HIS A 587 -27.84 -56.25 -12.73
N PRO A 588 -28.17 -57.54 -12.91
CA PRO A 588 -27.61 -58.65 -12.13
C PRO A 588 -26.08 -58.81 -12.26
N GLU A 589 -25.48 -58.30 -13.33
CA GLU A 589 -24.04 -58.29 -13.55
C GLU A 589 -23.24 -57.54 -12.45
N PHE A 590 -23.88 -56.60 -11.74
CA PHE A 590 -23.25 -55.84 -10.66
C PHE A 590 -23.27 -56.55 -9.30
N GLU A 591 -23.94 -57.70 -9.18
CA GLU A 591 -23.98 -58.48 -7.92
C GLU A 591 -22.57 -58.91 -7.48
N ALA A 592 -21.70 -59.20 -8.43
CA ALA A 592 -20.30 -59.53 -8.19
C ALA A 592 -19.52 -58.39 -7.51
N TYR A 593 -19.85 -57.13 -7.84
CA TYR A 593 -19.25 -55.93 -7.25
C TYR A 593 -19.87 -55.56 -5.90
N LEU A 594 -21.13 -55.94 -5.66
CA LEU A 594 -21.82 -55.71 -4.38
C LEU A 594 -21.30 -56.63 -3.27
N ARG A 595 -21.04 -57.91 -3.57
CA ARG A 595 -20.68 -58.96 -2.60
C ARG A 595 -19.51 -58.63 -1.65
N PRO A 596 -18.42 -57.94 -2.08
CA PRO A 596 -17.34 -57.51 -1.19
C PRO A 596 -17.74 -56.43 -0.19
N LEU A 597 -18.77 -55.62 -0.50
CA LEU A 597 -19.20 -54.45 0.28
C LEU A 597 -20.28 -54.78 1.33
N VAL A 598 -20.73 -56.04 1.37
CA VAL A 598 -21.71 -56.56 2.32
C VAL A 598 -21.01 -57.33 3.46
N PRO A 599 -21.33 -57.07 4.74
CA PRO A 599 -20.80 -57.83 5.86
C PRO A 599 -21.04 -59.33 5.69
N ILE A 600 -20.10 -60.18 6.10
CA ILE A 600 -20.22 -61.65 5.95
C ILE A 600 -21.53 -62.18 6.55
N CYS A 601 -21.97 -61.63 7.68
CA CYS A 601 -23.24 -62.00 8.34
C CYS A 601 -24.49 -61.59 7.55
N SER A 602 -24.40 -60.57 6.70
CA SER A 602 -25.50 -60.05 5.88
C SER A 602 -25.50 -60.62 4.46
N ARG A 603 -24.52 -61.44 4.06
CA ARG A 603 -24.47 -62.05 2.71
C ARG A 603 -25.61 -63.01 2.41
N ALA A 604 -26.36 -63.44 3.42
CA ALA A 604 -27.62 -64.16 3.25
C ALA A 604 -28.69 -63.36 2.49
N PHE A 605 -28.56 -62.03 2.41
CA PHE A 605 -29.47 -61.14 1.68
C PHE A 605 -29.34 -61.24 0.15
N LEU A 606 -28.19 -61.69 -0.38
CA LEU A 606 -27.95 -61.83 -1.83
C LEU A 606 -28.53 -63.13 -2.41
N CYS A 607 -28.80 -64.12 -1.56
CA CYS A 607 -29.51 -65.34 -1.94
C CYS A 607 -31.01 -65.16 -1.64
N GLY A 608 -31.82 -64.71 -2.60
CA GLY A 608 -33.27 -64.55 -2.38
C GLY A 608 -34.01 -65.87 -2.11
N PRO A 609 -35.34 -65.84 -1.87
CA PRO A 609 -36.07 -65.03 -0.91
C PRO A 609 -36.20 -65.75 0.45
N ARG A 610 -36.24 -64.94 1.53
CA ARG A 610 -36.63 -65.27 2.92
C ARG A 610 -37.00 -66.73 3.21
N THR A 611 -36.06 -67.49 3.75
CA THR A 611 -36.38 -68.60 4.64
C THR A 611 -35.83 -68.30 6.02
N ASN A 612 -36.76 -68.11 6.96
CA ASN A 612 -36.52 -68.08 8.40
C ASN A 612 -35.50 -69.14 8.82
N CYS A 613 -34.47 -68.72 9.53
CA CYS A 613 -33.82 -69.54 10.56
C CYS A 613 -33.24 -68.59 11.62
N TRP A 614 -33.49 -68.97 12.87
CA TRP A 614 -33.26 -68.27 14.13
C TRP A 614 -31.79 -67.95 14.42
#